data_AF-A0A7L5RP33-F1
#
_entry.id   AF-A0A7L5RP33-F1
#
_cell.length_a   1.000
_cell.length_b   1.000
_cell.length_c   1.000
_cell.angle_alpha   90.00
_cell.angle_beta   90.00
_cell.angle_gamma   90.00
#
_symmetry.space_group_name_H-M   'P 1'
#
loop_
_entity.id
_entity.type
_entity.pdbx_description
1 polymer ?
#
loop_
_entity_poly.entity_id
_entity_poly.type
_entity_poly.pdbx_seq_one_letter_code
_entity_poly.pdbx_strand_id
1 'polypeptide(L)'
;MRVSRRKFVAGLAAAGVAGGALVAARSAYRSHQEKEAAELREEPEIIPVPQAEVLLGERLVGIWDFRLLDGQGDFPGLALDHLELLLDIGPGGRAVRGVLGRRPFDKGNLQVFGELDASKVPNLRWKLTDHAGHAYDCQAIFDEIWGDWSSGGGQATISGALSTQGQQHGFSTRQARFVAVRRPFVLARERLPYRPELKAWLISPGHRLFHQLWHAARDRWRHLDETQRRGVRSLGWQPGPEGQERDARGKERHRNGSGEDFLFMHRDMVLKARAMQPLLSWPSLPPPRPYIGHGVQAFIDYVENHDGYSTPPFWEIPGDAGFNAWLLGIKSSEGYFGNFQLWEAQYQNPEYLSTLCLGELGSRIELGIHDWLHMCWASLARDPNSGLPMPYARNPVDFSERWFREDNDFLGDAFSSHVNPVFWAFHGWIDDRIDDWFLAHEQAHPGEVVRTLVDGVPWFAPGRWVELARPWLGPQQAGCGAWLQGNGGGGGELDIETMKLALRIIHSDELEVERLSKRIPRRPWYGRHLPPGPGGKV
;
A
#
# COMPACT_ATOMS: atom_id res chain seq x y z
N MET A 1 30.40 55.00 -2.73
CA MET A 1 31.55 55.86 -2.37
C MET A 1 32.77 54.99 -2.14
N ARG A 2 33.84 55.15 -2.94
CA ARG A 2 35.15 54.52 -2.73
C ARG A 2 35.83 55.19 -1.53
N VAL A 3 36.26 54.41 -0.53
CA VAL A 3 37.28 54.87 0.43
C VAL A 3 38.40 53.82 0.55
N SER A 4 39.57 54.35 0.24
CA SER A 4 40.93 53.81 0.04
C SER A 4 41.58 52.94 1.14
N ARG A 5 42.39 52.00 0.64
CA ARG A 5 43.36 51.02 1.21
C ARG A 5 44.49 51.54 2.15
N ARG A 6 44.42 52.71 2.81
CA ARG A 6 45.65 53.35 3.38
C ARG A 6 45.68 53.73 4.87
N LYS A 7 44.87 53.14 5.76
CA LYS A 7 45.01 53.41 7.22
C LYS A 7 45.19 52.20 8.13
N PHE A 8 45.41 50.99 7.61
CA PHE A 8 45.58 49.79 8.46
C PHE A 8 47.03 49.45 8.83
N VAL A 9 48.00 50.30 8.49
CA VAL A 9 49.41 50.04 8.86
C VAL A 9 50.04 51.30 9.44
N ALA A 10 49.88 51.50 10.75
CA ALA A 10 50.87 52.12 11.63
C ALA A 10 50.36 52.07 13.09
N GLY A 11 50.87 51.12 13.89
CA GLY A 11 50.57 51.03 15.33
C GLY A 11 50.75 49.61 15.90
N LEU A 12 51.86 48.94 15.58
CA LEU A 12 52.21 47.60 16.06
C LEU A 12 52.96 47.73 17.41
N ALA A 13 52.35 47.27 18.51
CA ALA A 13 53.06 46.81 19.72
C ALA A 13 52.12 46.03 20.67
N ALA A 14 51.68 44.84 20.23
CA ALA A 14 51.28 43.73 21.11
C ALA A 14 51.52 42.42 20.34
N ALA A 15 52.79 42.16 20.07
CA ALA A 15 53.26 40.98 19.36
C ALA A 15 53.21 39.76 20.30
N GLY A 16 52.27 38.85 20.03
CA GLY A 16 52.19 37.56 20.71
C GLY A 16 50.87 36.83 20.44
N VAL A 17 49.74 37.54 20.54
CA VAL A 17 48.40 36.92 20.46
C VAL A 17 47.71 37.17 19.11
N ALA A 18 47.98 38.29 18.44
CA ALA A 18 47.35 38.62 17.15
C ALA A 18 47.92 37.81 15.96
N GLY A 19 49.19 37.41 16.02
CA GLY A 19 49.84 36.61 14.96
C GLY A 19 49.26 35.21 14.84
N GLY A 20 49.01 34.55 15.98
CA GLY A 20 48.38 33.22 16.03
C GLY A 20 46.94 33.24 15.53
N ALA A 21 46.15 34.25 15.89
CA ALA A 21 44.77 34.39 15.43
C ALA A 21 44.68 34.67 13.92
N LEU A 22 45.57 35.52 13.37
CA LEU A 22 45.60 35.82 11.94
C LEU A 22 46.10 34.62 11.11
N VAL A 23 47.10 33.89 11.62
CA VAL A 23 47.61 32.67 10.98
C VAL A 23 46.60 31.53 11.07
N ALA A 24 45.92 31.36 12.20
CA ALA A 24 44.85 30.38 12.37
C ALA A 24 43.65 30.70 11.48
N ALA A 25 43.22 31.97 11.40
CA ALA A 25 42.15 32.39 10.50
C ALA A 25 42.53 32.17 9.03
N ARG A 26 43.79 32.44 8.65
CA ARG A 26 44.27 32.24 7.28
C ARG A 26 44.46 30.77 6.92
N SER A 27 44.86 29.94 7.89
CA SER A 27 44.95 28.49 7.77
C SER A 27 43.57 27.86 7.65
N ALA A 28 42.62 28.27 8.51
CA ALA A 28 41.22 27.85 8.42
C ALA A 28 40.57 28.27 7.11
N TYR A 29 40.86 29.50 6.64
CA TYR A 29 40.38 29.97 5.35
C TYR A 29 40.98 29.21 4.17
N ARG A 30 42.29 28.90 4.19
CA ARG A 30 42.91 28.04 3.18
C ARG A 30 42.35 26.63 3.21
N SER A 31 42.19 26.04 4.39
CA SER A 31 41.60 24.71 4.54
C SER A 31 40.15 24.68 4.04
N HIS A 32 39.37 25.76 4.27
CA HIS A 32 38.04 25.92 3.70
C HIS A 32 38.08 26.00 2.17
N GLN A 33 38.98 26.82 1.60
CA GLN A 33 39.14 26.92 0.15
C GLN A 33 39.65 25.63 -0.49
N GLU A 34 40.52 24.88 0.20
CA GLU A 34 41.01 23.59 -0.26
C GLU A 34 39.90 22.53 -0.22
N LYS A 35 39.02 22.57 0.79
CA LYS A 35 37.80 21.75 0.86
C LYS A 35 36.80 22.11 -0.24
N GLU A 36 36.47 23.40 -0.41
CA GLU A 36 35.61 23.86 -1.52
C GLU A 36 36.20 23.50 -2.88
N ALA A 37 37.52 23.67 -3.06
CA ALA A 37 38.20 23.30 -4.30
C ALA A 37 38.28 21.78 -4.52
N ALA A 38 38.24 20.97 -3.46
CA ALA A 38 38.13 19.52 -3.55
C ALA A 38 36.70 19.10 -3.91
N GLU A 39 35.68 19.66 -3.26
CA GLU A 39 34.26 19.45 -3.58
C GLU A 39 33.93 19.88 -5.03
N LEU A 40 34.55 20.96 -5.52
CA LEU A 40 34.39 21.43 -6.92
C LEU A 40 35.13 20.56 -7.95
N ARG A 41 36.02 19.66 -7.52
CA ARG A 41 36.76 18.73 -8.40
C ARG A 41 36.11 17.35 -8.48
N GLU A 42 35.20 17.03 -7.57
CA GLU A 42 34.44 15.79 -7.63
C GLU A 42 33.45 15.89 -8.80
N GLU A 43 33.58 14.96 -9.75
CA GLU A 43 32.58 14.83 -10.81
C GLU A 43 31.24 14.45 -10.15
N PRO A 44 30.12 15.04 -10.58
CA PRO A 44 28.83 14.73 -10.00
C PRO A 44 28.50 13.24 -10.22
N GLU A 45 28.42 12.49 -9.13
CA GLU A 45 28.01 11.09 -9.17
C GLU A 45 26.49 10.95 -9.10
N ILE A 46 25.97 9.88 -9.72
CA ILE A 46 24.59 9.47 -9.50
C ILE A 46 24.52 8.84 -8.11
N ILE A 47 23.95 9.57 -7.16
CA ILE A 47 23.79 9.10 -5.78
C ILE A 47 22.45 8.36 -5.68
N PRO A 48 22.44 7.05 -5.35
CA PRO A 48 21.21 6.32 -5.05
C PRO A 48 20.47 7.01 -3.90
N VAL A 49 19.14 7.13 -4.00
CA VAL A 49 18.35 7.74 -2.94
C VAL A 49 18.34 6.81 -1.72
N PRO A 50 18.81 7.26 -0.55
CA PRO A 50 18.77 6.41 0.63
C PRO A 50 17.33 6.19 1.09
N GLN A 51 17.09 5.07 1.77
CA GLN A 51 15.74 4.65 2.16
C GLN A 51 15.04 5.69 3.05
N ALA A 52 15.78 6.39 3.90
CA ALA A 52 15.23 7.41 4.79
C ALA A 52 14.60 8.58 4.03
N GLU A 53 15.18 8.98 2.90
CA GLU A 53 14.67 10.03 2.01
C GLU A 53 13.42 9.54 1.29
N VAL A 54 13.39 8.30 0.82
CA VAL A 54 12.17 7.72 0.22
C VAL A 54 11.01 7.74 1.22
N LEU A 55 11.26 7.30 2.45
CA LEU A 55 10.27 7.28 3.53
C LEU A 55 9.78 8.70 3.90
N LEU A 56 10.70 9.68 3.98
CA LEU A 56 10.34 11.08 4.22
C LEU A 56 9.50 11.64 3.06
N GLY A 57 9.87 11.33 1.81
CA GLY A 57 9.13 11.76 0.64
C GLY A 57 7.67 11.29 0.70
N GLU A 58 7.46 10.00 0.92
CA GLU A 58 6.12 9.42 1.04
C GLU A 58 5.31 9.98 2.23
N ARG A 59 5.97 10.47 3.29
CA ARG A 59 5.31 11.18 4.40
C ARG A 59 4.89 12.61 4.03
N LEU A 60 5.62 13.28 3.15
CA LEU A 60 5.35 14.66 2.73
C LEU A 60 4.34 14.76 1.59
N VAL A 61 4.31 13.75 0.73
CA VAL A 61 3.37 13.67 -0.40
C VAL A 61 1.93 13.86 0.10
N GLY A 62 1.21 14.78 -0.55
CA GLY A 62 -0.22 14.93 -0.31
C GLY A 62 -0.75 16.34 -0.53
N ILE A 63 -2.01 16.52 -0.13
CA ILE A 63 -2.71 17.79 -0.09
C ILE A 63 -2.73 18.28 1.35
N TRP A 64 -2.29 19.51 1.56
CA TRP A 64 -2.18 20.12 2.87
C TRP A 64 -3.03 21.40 2.93
N ASP A 65 -3.93 21.47 3.90
CA ASP A 65 -4.73 22.67 4.17
C ASP A 65 -3.84 23.73 4.83
N PHE A 66 -3.50 24.76 4.07
CA PHE A 66 -2.54 25.80 4.45
C PHE A 66 -3.26 27.05 4.97
N ARG A 67 -2.73 27.63 6.05
CA ARG A 67 -3.16 28.95 6.54
C ARG A 67 -2.02 29.72 7.19
N LEU A 68 -2.05 31.04 7.04
CA LEU A 68 -1.21 31.94 7.82
C LEU A 68 -1.82 32.17 9.21
N LEU A 69 -0.96 32.26 10.23
CA LEU A 69 -1.34 32.48 11.63
C LEU A 69 -1.15 33.94 12.04
N ASP A 70 -0.09 34.58 11.57
CA ASP A 70 0.24 35.99 11.77
C ASP A 70 0.98 36.56 10.56
N GLY A 71 1.27 37.86 10.55
CA GLY A 71 2.02 38.51 9.46
C GLY A 71 1.27 38.59 8.12
N GLN A 72 -0.03 38.25 8.08
CA GLN A 72 -0.81 38.10 6.86
C GLN A 72 -0.84 39.38 5.99
N GLY A 73 -0.84 40.55 6.63
CA GLY A 73 -0.84 41.85 5.95
C GLY A 73 0.40 42.11 5.08
N ASP A 74 1.52 41.44 5.37
CA ASP A 74 2.75 41.51 4.56
C ASP A 74 2.71 40.57 3.35
N PHE A 75 1.75 39.65 3.29
CA PHE A 75 1.59 38.64 2.25
C PHE A 75 0.13 38.57 1.75
N PRO A 76 -0.42 39.64 1.15
CA PRO A 76 -1.85 39.71 0.79
C PRO A 76 -2.30 38.62 -0.19
N GLY A 77 -1.43 38.13 -1.07
CA GLY A 77 -1.72 36.99 -1.96
C GLY A 77 -1.81 35.64 -1.23
N LEU A 78 -1.33 35.56 0.02
CA LEU A 78 -1.34 34.38 0.88
C LEU A 78 -2.22 34.53 2.12
N ALA A 79 -2.80 35.70 2.35
CA ALA A 79 -3.81 35.97 3.38
C ALA A 79 -5.21 35.46 2.99
N LEU A 80 -5.26 34.48 2.10
CA LEU A 80 -6.45 33.93 1.50
C LEU A 80 -6.92 32.73 2.33
N ASP A 81 -8.22 32.65 2.62
CA ASP A 81 -8.82 31.44 3.19
C ASP A 81 -8.68 30.24 2.24
N HIS A 82 -8.64 29.02 2.78
CA HIS A 82 -8.64 27.78 2.00
C HIS A 82 -7.50 27.64 0.98
N LEU A 83 -6.28 28.03 1.34
CA LEU A 83 -5.10 27.70 0.53
C LEU A 83 -4.78 26.22 0.68
N GLU A 84 -4.37 25.61 -0.43
CA GLU A 84 -3.91 24.23 -0.50
C GLU A 84 -2.42 24.24 -0.88
N LEU A 85 -1.60 23.58 -0.06
CA LEU A 85 -0.22 23.24 -0.36
C LEU A 85 -0.19 21.80 -0.87
N LEU A 86 0.13 21.63 -2.15
CA LEU A 86 0.38 20.34 -2.78
C LEU A 86 1.88 20.05 -2.67
N LEU A 87 2.24 18.89 -2.13
CA LEU A 87 3.63 18.44 -2.08
C LEU A 87 3.78 17.10 -2.80
N ASP A 88 4.82 17.00 -3.62
CA ASP A 88 5.18 15.82 -4.37
C ASP A 88 6.70 15.60 -4.35
N ILE A 89 7.08 14.33 -4.31
CA ILE A 89 8.44 13.84 -4.49
C ILE A 89 8.33 12.76 -5.57
N GLY A 90 9.02 12.99 -6.69
CA GLY A 90 9.02 12.03 -7.80
C GLY A 90 9.67 10.69 -7.41
N PRO A 91 9.42 9.62 -8.18
CA PRO A 91 10.03 8.31 -7.94
C PRO A 91 11.57 8.41 -7.88
N GLY A 92 12.18 7.91 -6.82
CA GLY A 92 13.64 8.06 -6.60
C GLY A 92 14.11 9.52 -6.54
N GLY A 93 13.23 10.45 -6.14
CA GLY A 93 13.52 11.87 -6.10
C GLY A 93 14.16 12.32 -4.78
N ARG A 94 15.02 13.34 -4.87
CA ARG A 94 15.61 14.06 -3.71
C ARG A 94 15.17 15.53 -3.64
N ALA A 95 14.14 15.88 -4.40
CA ALA A 95 13.62 17.23 -4.49
C ALA A 95 12.15 17.26 -4.12
N VAL A 96 11.79 18.20 -3.26
CA VAL A 96 10.40 18.53 -2.96
C VAL A 96 9.89 19.48 -4.04
N ARG A 97 8.79 19.10 -4.68
CA ARG A 97 8.07 19.88 -5.70
C ARG A 97 6.63 20.05 -5.26
N GLY A 98 5.94 21.03 -5.81
CA GLY A 98 4.61 21.32 -5.32
C GLY A 98 4.04 22.64 -5.80
N VAL A 99 2.84 22.93 -5.33
CA VAL A 99 2.12 24.17 -5.62
C VAL A 99 1.41 24.64 -4.35
N LEU A 100 1.50 25.93 -4.02
CA LEU A 100 0.68 26.58 -3.01
C LEU A 100 -0.28 27.55 -3.69
N GLY A 101 -1.58 27.38 -3.44
CA GLY A 101 -2.58 28.16 -4.15
C GLY A 101 -4.02 27.81 -3.80
N ARG A 102 -4.94 28.20 -4.69
CA ARG A 102 -6.36 27.80 -4.64
C ARG A 102 -6.73 27.05 -5.90
N ARG A 103 -7.74 26.20 -5.81
CA ARG A 103 -8.37 25.59 -6.99
C ARG A 103 -9.20 26.62 -7.77
N PRO A 104 -9.24 26.53 -9.12
CA PRO A 104 -8.38 25.70 -9.96
C PRO A 104 -6.94 26.22 -9.95
N PHE A 105 -5.97 25.31 -9.98
CA PHE A 105 -4.56 25.71 -9.94
C PHE A 105 -4.10 26.30 -11.29
N ASP A 106 -4.13 27.63 -11.41
CA ASP A 106 -3.67 28.40 -12.57
C ASP A 106 -2.28 29.06 -12.40
N LYS A 107 -1.95 30.03 -13.28
CA LYS A 107 -0.70 30.79 -13.32
C LYS A 107 -0.50 31.75 -12.13
N GLY A 108 -1.49 31.91 -11.25
CA GLY A 108 -1.38 32.75 -10.05
C GLY A 108 -0.73 32.04 -8.85
N ASN A 109 -0.52 30.73 -8.92
CA ASN A 109 -0.05 29.94 -7.80
C ASN A 109 1.47 29.97 -7.63
N LEU A 110 1.90 29.72 -6.39
CA LEU A 110 3.32 29.63 -6.05
C LEU A 110 3.82 28.21 -6.25
N GLN A 111 4.92 28.08 -6.99
CA GLN A 111 5.62 26.82 -7.16
C GLN A 111 6.51 26.55 -5.95
N VAL A 112 6.50 25.31 -5.46
CA VAL A 112 7.32 24.84 -4.34
C VAL A 112 8.59 24.18 -4.87
N PHE A 113 9.75 24.57 -4.34
CA PHE A 113 11.04 23.97 -4.65
C PHE A 113 11.89 23.79 -3.40
N GLY A 114 12.24 22.55 -3.05
CA GLY A 114 13.08 22.24 -1.89
C GLY A 114 13.97 21.03 -2.11
N GLU A 115 14.97 20.89 -1.24
CA GLU A 115 15.76 19.68 -1.11
C GLU A 115 15.10 18.75 -0.09
N LEU A 116 15.09 17.45 -0.40
CA LEU A 116 14.67 16.41 0.53
C LEU A 116 15.91 15.88 1.26
N ASP A 117 15.96 16.06 2.57
CA ASP A 117 17.08 15.62 3.40
C ASP A 117 16.54 15.06 4.72
N ALA A 118 16.58 13.72 4.83
CA ALA A 118 16.09 13.02 6.01
C ALA A 118 16.90 13.30 7.27
N SER A 119 18.17 13.73 7.14
CA SER A 119 19.02 14.07 8.28
C SER A 119 18.63 15.38 8.96
N LYS A 120 17.86 16.23 8.27
CA LYS A 120 17.42 17.54 8.78
C LYS A 120 16.07 17.48 9.51
N VAL A 121 15.33 16.37 9.41
CA VAL A 121 14.05 16.15 10.09
C VAL A 121 14.19 16.39 11.60
N PRO A 122 13.25 17.12 12.24
CA PRO A 122 11.96 17.58 11.70
C PRO A 122 12.04 18.88 10.87
N ASN A 123 13.22 19.49 10.72
CA ASN A 123 13.36 20.77 10.03
C ASN A 123 13.37 20.60 8.51
N LEU A 124 12.43 21.26 7.84
CA LEU A 124 12.30 21.31 6.39
C LEU A 124 12.52 22.73 5.88
N ARG A 125 13.01 22.83 4.65
CA ARG A 125 13.18 24.11 3.96
C ARG A 125 12.80 23.98 2.50
N TRP A 126 12.01 24.93 2.01
CA TRP A 126 11.72 25.08 0.59
C TRP A 126 11.56 26.55 0.23
N LYS A 127 11.53 26.80 -1.06
CA LYS A 127 11.22 28.09 -1.66
C LYS A 127 9.83 28.04 -2.29
N LEU A 128 9.17 29.17 -2.26
CA LEU A 128 7.96 29.43 -3.03
C LEU A 128 8.29 30.48 -4.07
N THR A 129 7.91 30.27 -5.33
CA THR A 129 8.13 31.27 -6.39
C THR A 129 6.90 31.42 -7.26
N ASP A 130 6.51 32.65 -7.59
CA ASP A 130 5.50 32.89 -8.62
C ASP A 130 6.13 33.02 -10.02
N HIS A 131 5.27 33.13 -11.04
CA HIS A 131 5.70 33.39 -12.41
C HIS A 131 6.20 34.82 -12.65
N ALA A 132 5.96 35.75 -11.72
CA ALA A 132 6.43 37.13 -11.78
C ALA A 132 7.85 37.31 -11.18
N GLY A 133 8.42 36.25 -10.59
CA GLY A 133 9.74 36.24 -9.98
C GLY A 133 9.76 36.64 -8.50
N HIS A 134 8.61 36.83 -7.86
CA HIS A 134 8.56 36.93 -6.40
C HIS A 134 8.91 35.57 -5.80
N ALA A 135 9.72 35.61 -4.74
CA ALA A 135 10.16 34.41 -4.09
C ALA A 135 10.15 34.55 -2.58
N TYR A 136 9.84 33.44 -1.91
CA TYR A 136 9.75 33.34 -0.47
C TYR A 136 10.55 32.14 0.03
N ASP A 137 11.26 32.32 1.14
CA ASP A 137 11.93 31.25 1.87
C ASP A 137 10.99 30.75 2.98
N CYS A 138 10.74 29.44 2.99
CA CYS A 138 9.97 28.75 4.02
C CYS A 138 10.89 27.89 4.88
N GLN A 139 10.77 28.04 6.19
CA GLN A 139 11.38 27.14 7.19
C GLN A 139 10.25 26.51 7.99
N ALA A 140 10.24 25.19 8.06
CA ALA A 140 9.16 24.44 8.66
C ALA A 140 9.65 23.34 9.56
N ILE A 141 8.80 22.94 10.49
CA ILE A 141 8.91 21.75 11.32
C ILE A 141 7.82 20.80 10.84
N PHE A 142 8.21 19.61 10.42
CA PHE A 142 7.32 18.50 10.13
C PHE A 142 7.06 17.72 11.41
N ASP A 143 5.79 17.67 11.79
CA ASP A 143 5.34 17.12 13.04
C ASP A 143 4.21 16.11 12.79
N GLU A 144 4.47 14.90 13.22
CA GLU A 144 3.53 13.80 13.22
C GLU A 144 2.92 13.69 14.63
N ILE A 145 2.35 14.80 15.14
CA ILE A 145 1.71 14.82 16.46
C ILE A 145 0.45 13.95 16.38
N TRP A 146 0.59 12.65 16.64
CA TRP A 146 0.47 11.95 17.92
C TRP A 146 1.18 10.59 17.70
N GLY A 147 1.58 9.85 18.75
CA GLY A 147 2.35 8.60 18.59
C GLY A 147 1.66 7.54 17.71
N ASP A 148 2.30 7.15 16.60
CA ASP A 148 1.84 6.16 15.59
C ASP A 148 0.73 6.58 14.60
N TRP A 149 0.39 7.87 14.49
CA TRP A 149 -0.80 8.31 13.70
C TRP A 149 -0.54 8.79 12.26
N SER A 150 0.72 9.01 11.87
CA SER A 150 1.09 9.53 10.54
C SER A 150 1.25 8.45 9.47
N SER A 151 1.53 7.22 9.86
CA SER A 151 1.78 6.10 8.95
C SER A 151 0.49 5.73 8.20
N GLY A 152 0.60 5.38 6.91
CA GLY A 152 -0.54 4.93 6.11
C GLY A 152 -1.55 6.03 5.74
N GLY A 153 -1.09 7.28 5.56
CA GLY A 153 -1.92 8.36 5.02
C GLY A 153 -2.80 9.09 6.02
N GLY A 154 -2.46 9.08 7.32
CA GLY A 154 -3.17 9.83 8.37
C GLY A 154 -2.95 11.34 8.33
N GLN A 155 -3.43 12.07 9.34
CA GLN A 155 -3.13 13.50 9.48
C GLN A 155 -1.67 13.72 9.88
N ALA A 156 -1.09 14.81 9.40
CA ALA A 156 0.23 15.30 9.81
C ALA A 156 0.24 16.83 9.74
N THR A 157 1.16 17.47 10.44
CA THR A 157 1.25 18.93 10.49
C THR A 157 2.62 19.40 10.02
N ILE A 158 2.63 20.45 9.22
CA ILE A 158 3.81 21.24 8.92
C ILE A 158 3.54 22.64 9.48
N SER A 159 4.39 23.11 10.38
CA SER A 159 4.27 24.46 10.93
C SER A 159 5.59 25.22 10.78
N GLY A 160 5.54 26.52 10.52
CA GLY A 160 6.77 27.22 10.16
C GLY A 160 6.63 28.72 9.99
N ALA A 161 7.68 29.30 9.40
CA ALA A 161 7.77 30.71 9.05
C ALA A 161 8.07 30.89 7.56
N LEU A 162 7.47 31.93 6.99
CA LEU A 162 7.60 32.42 5.63
C LEU A 162 8.30 33.77 5.66
N SER A 163 9.25 34.00 4.75
CA SER A 163 9.96 35.29 4.60
C SER A 163 10.21 35.62 3.13
N THR A 164 10.26 36.89 2.76
CA THR A 164 10.59 37.32 1.37
C THR A 164 12.07 37.08 1.06
N GLN A 165 12.39 36.50 -0.11
CA GLN A 165 13.77 36.22 -0.53
C GLN A 165 14.56 37.52 -0.77
N GLY A 166 15.84 37.54 -0.41
CA GLY A 166 16.75 38.68 -0.63
C GLY A 166 17.08 39.51 0.62
N GLN A 167 16.52 39.15 1.78
CA GLN A 167 16.91 39.68 3.09
C GLN A 167 17.76 38.64 3.81
N GLN A 168 18.77 39.07 4.58
CA GLN A 168 19.63 38.12 5.33
C GLN A 168 18.81 37.23 6.27
N HIS A 169 19.24 35.98 6.44
CA HIS A 169 18.63 35.04 7.37
C HIS A 169 18.55 35.66 8.78
N GLY A 170 17.35 35.73 9.36
CA GLY A 170 17.11 36.37 10.67
C GLY A 170 16.91 37.89 10.65
N PHE A 171 16.98 38.55 9.49
CA PHE A 171 16.86 40.01 9.34
C PHE A 171 15.73 40.46 8.40
N SER A 172 14.87 39.55 7.92
CA SER A 172 13.67 39.94 7.16
C SER A 172 12.70 40.70 8.05
N THR A 173 12.31 41.90 7.61
CA THR A 173 11.32 42.75 8.29
C THR A 173 9.87 42.30 8.04
N ARG A 174 9.65 41.42 7.06
CA ARG A 174 8.35 40.82 6.74
C ARG A 174 8.41 39.31 6.92
N GLN A 175 7.68 38.82 7.90
CA GLN A 175 7.61 37.41 8.25
C GLN A 175 6.17 37.05 8.62
N ALA A 176 5.75 35.84 8.25
CA ALA A 176 4.47 35.27 8.64
C ALA A 176 4.69 33.84 9.12
N ARG A 177 3.99 33.42 10.17
CA ARG A 177 3.91 32.02 10.55
C ARG A 177 2.78 31.34 9.81
N PHE A 178 2.96 30.06 9.52
CA PHE A 178 1.96 29.25 8.87
C PHE A 178 1.79 27.91 9.56
N VAL A 179 0.65 27.30 9.28
CA VAL A 179 0.40 25.88 9.55
C VAL A 179 -0.25 25.27 8.32
N ALA A 180 0.18 24.06 7.97
CA ALA A 180 -0.38 23.24 6.93
C ALA A 180 -0.73 21.87 7.52
N VAL A 181 -1.97 21.41 7.35
CA VAL A 181 -2.45 20.13 7.88
C VAL A 181 -2.74 19.18 6.73
N ARG A 182 -2.10 18.00 6.72
CA ARG A 182 -2.31 16.99 5.67
C ARG A 182 -3.73 16.46 5.73
N ARG A 183 -4.42 16.45 4.58
CA ARG A 183 -5.70 15.76 4.44
C ARG A 183 -5.46 14.25 4.50
N PRO A 184 -6.24 13.50 5.30
CA PRO A 184 -6.19 12.04 5.29
C PRO A 184 -6.46 11.47 3.91
N PHE A 185 -5.83 10.34 3.59
CA PHE A 185 -6.17 9.58 2.40
C PHE A 185 -7.60 9.07 2.47
N VAL A 186 -8.35 9.23 1.37
CA VAL A 186 -9.76 8.84 1.31
C VAL A 186 -9.89 7.36 0.94
N LEU A 187 -10.63 6.60 1.74
CA LEU A 187 -10.70 5.15 1.59
C LEU A 187 -11.62 4.75 0.43
N ALA A 188 -11.35 3.60 -0.18
CA ALA A 188 -12.10 3.13 -1.36
C ALA A 188 -13.62 3.02 -1.09
N ARG A 189 -14.04 2.61 0.11
CA ARG A 189 -15.45 2.54 0.51
C ARG A 189 -16.19 3.89 0.51
N GLU A 190 -15.46 5.00 0.63
CA GLU A 190 -16.02 6.35 0.59
C GLU A 190 -16.27 6.84 -0.85
N ARG A 191 -15.75 6.10 -1.84
CA ARG A 191 -15.85 6.41 -3.28
C ARG A 191 -16.73 5.42 -4.02
N LEU A 192 -16.71 4.17 -3.56
CA LEU A 192 -17.37 3.04 -4.17
C LEU A 192 -18.36 2.41 -3.17
N PRO A 193 -19.49 3.08 -2.88
CA PRO A 193 -20.45 2.58 -1.91
C PRO A 193 -21.20 1.35 -2.43
N TYR A 194 -21.52 0.43 -1.51
CA TYR A 194 -22.37 -0.70 -1.83
C TYR A 194 -23.86 -0.41 -1.62
N ARG A 195 -24.69 -1.11 -2.38
CA ARG A 195 -26.10 -1.30 -2.08
C ARG A 195 -26.24 -2.05 -0.74
N PRO A 196 -27.30 -1.75 0.05
CA PRO A 196 -27.49 -2.36 1.36
C PRO A 196 -27.48 -3.90 1.36
N GLU A 197 -28.06 -4.53 0.33
CA GLU A 197 -28.11 -5.99 0.20
C GLU A 197 -26.72 -6.61 0.06
N LEU A 198 -25.91 -6.13 -0.90
CA LEU A 198 -24.52 -6.57 -1.06
C LEU A 198 -23.75 -6.35 0.23
N LYS A 199 -23.83 -5.15 0.81
CA LYS A 199 -23.14 -4.82 2.07
C LYS A 199 -23.48 -5.80 3.19
N ALA A 200 -24.76 -6.11 3.39
CA ALA A 200 -25.24 -7.02 4.42
C ALA A 200 -24.68 -8.44 4.24
N TRP A 201 -24.63 -8.95 3.00
CA TRP A 201 -24.02 -10.23 2.70
C TRP A 201 -22.52 -10.24 3.02
N LEU A 202 -21.78 -9.22 2.56
CA LEU A 202 -20.33 -9.12 2.71
C LEU A 202 -19.88 -9.04 4.17
N ILE A 203 -20.59 -8.28 5.01
CA ILE A 203 -20.23 -8.10 6.42
C ILE A 203 -20.76 -9.21 7.32
N SER A 204 -21.60 -10.11 6.80
CA SER A 204 -22.21 -11.18 7.57
C SER A 204 -21.14 -12.07 8.23
N PRO A 205 -21.36 -12.53 9.48
CA PRO A 205 -20.41 -13.43 10.13
C PRO A 205 -20.12 -14.70 9.34
N GLY A 206 -21.15 -15.27 8.72
CA GLY A 206 -21.02 -16.46 7.88
C GLY A 206 -20.06 -16.25 6.72
N HIS A 207 -20.21 -15.16 5.95
CA HIS A 207 -19.36 -14.91 4.78
C HIS A 207 -17.92 -14.53 5.16
N ARG A 208 -17.72 -13.72 6.21
CA ARG A 208 -16.37 -13.38 6.70
C ARG A 208 -15.59 -14.60 7.18
N LEU A 209 -16.23 -15.46 7.95
CA LEU A 209 -15.62 -16.69 8.46
C LEU A 209 -15.39 -17.70 7.35
N PHE A 210 -16.33 -17.84 6.40
CA PHE A 210 -16.18 -18.68 5.23
C PHE A 210 -14.92 -18.32 4.45
N HIS A 211 -14.78 -17.05 4.05
CA HIS A 211 -13.67 -16.60 3.23
C HIS A 211 -12.32 -16.77 3.95
N GLN A 212 -12.26 -16.42 5.24
CA GLN A 212 -11.06 -16.64 6.05
C GLN A 212 -10.69 -18.12 6.15
N LEU A 213 -11.66 -18.98 6.48
CA LEU A 213 -11.41 -20.40 6.70
C LEU A 213 -11.08 -21.14 5.40
N TRP A 214 -11.72 -20.78 4.29
CA TRP A 214 -11.43 -21.34 2.98
C TRP A 214 -9.96 -21.11 2.60
N HIS A 215 -9.45 -19.89 2.77
CA HIS A 215 -8.03 -19.59 2.58
C HIS A 215 -7.14 -20.30 3.62
N ALA A 216 -7.49 -20.22 4.90
CA ALA A 216 -6.67 -20.78 5.97
C ALA A 216 -6.49 -22.30 5.82
N ALA A 217 -7.56 -23.03 5.47
CA ALA A 217 -7.52 -24.47 5.27
C ALA A 217 -6.55 -24.85 4.15
N ARG A 218 -6.62 -24.18 2.99
CA ARG A 218 -5.76 -24.45 1.82
C ARG A 218 -4.30 -24.06 2.03
N ASP A 219 -4.07 -22.87 2.59
CA ASP A 219 -2.73 -22.30 2.72
C ASP A 219 -1.90 -23.01 3.80
N ARG A 220 -2.57 -23.44 4.87
CA ARG A 220 -1.91 -24.01 6.04
C ARG A 220 -1.83 -25.53 6.02
N TRP A 221 -2.60 -26.22 5.18
CA TRP A 221 -2.72 -27.69 5.19
C TRP A 221 -1.39 -28.45 5.30
N ARG A 222 -0.40 -28.04 4.51
CA ARG A 222 0.96 -28.64 4.50
C ARG A 222 1.72 -28.49 5.82
N HIS A 223 1.36 -27.50 6.63
CA HIS A 223 1.98 -27.19 7.92
C HIS A 223 1.19 -27.75 9.10
N LEU A 224 -0.06 -28.18 8.89
CA LEU A 224 -0.85 -28.83 9.93
C LEU A 224 -0.28 -30.22 10.22
N ASP A 225 -0.21 -30.56 11.50
CA ASP A 225 0.04 -31.93 11.94
C ASP A 225 -1.20 -32.82 11.71
N GLU A 226 -1.03 -34.13 11.90
CA GLU A 226 -2.13 -35.07 11.62
C GLU A 226 -3.29 -34.94 12.61
N THR A 227 -3.06 -34.45 13.83
CA THR A 227 -4.13 -34.20 14.80
C THR A 227 -4.99 -33.02 14.36
N GLN A 228 -4.36 -31.93 13.92
CA GLN A 228 -5.03 -30.77 13.35
C GLN A 228 -5.78 -31.14 12.07
N ARG A 229 -5.15 -31.89 11.15
CA ARG A 229 -5.81 -32.36 9.91
C ARG A 229 -7.04 -33.20 10.19
N ARG A 230 -6.95 -34.16 11.13
CA ARG A 230 -8.13 -34.94 11.58
C ARG A 230 -9.20 -34.05 12.20
N GLY A 231 -8.81 -33.04 12.98
CA GLY A 231 -9.73 -32.05 13.54
C GLY A 231 -10.48 -31.30 12.44
N VAL A 232 -9.77 -30.80 11.43
CA VAL A 232 -10.37 -30.08 10.29
C VAL A 232 -11.23 -31.00 9.41
N ARG A 233 -10.80 -32.24 9.14
CA ARG A 233 -11.60 -33.28 8.44
C ARG A 233 -12.88 -33.61 9.17
N SER A 234 -12.82 -33.76 10.49
CA SER A 234 -14.01 -34.03 11.33
C SER A 234 -15.06 -32.92 11.25
N LEU A 235 -14.65 -31.70 10.88
CA LEU A 235 -15.53 -30.56 10.67
C LEU A 235 -15.95 -30.38 9.20
N GLY A 236 -15.49 -31.24 8.28
CA GLY A 236 -15.75 -31.16 6.85
C GLY A 236 -15.05 -30.01 6.13
N TRP A 237 -14.01 -29.43 6.74
CA TRP A 237 -13.32 -28.22 6.27
C TRP A 237 -11.95 -28.50 5.64
N GLN A 238 -11.64 -29.75 5.32
CA GLN A 238 -10.43 -30.11 4.60
C GLN A 238 -10.46 -29.55 3.16
N PRO A 239 -9.32 -29.07 2.62
CA PRO A 239 -9.31 -28.44 1.30
C PRO A 239 -9.39 -29.48 0.20
N GLY A 240 -10.58 -29.66 -0.38
CA GLY A 240 -10.85 -30.69 -1.39
C GLY A 240 -11.32 -32.04 -0.81
N PRO A 241 -11.28 -33.13 -1.61
CA PRO A 241 -11.75 -34.45 -1.19
C PRO A 241 -10.92 -35.01 -0.02
N GLU A 242 -11.59 -35.70 0.90
CA GLU A 242 -10.91 -36.37 2.02
C GLU A 242 -9.92 -37.42 1.51
N GLY A 243 -8.71 -37.40 2.05
CA GLY A 243 -7.60 -38.28 1.64
C GLY A 243 -6.92 -37.88 0.32
N GLN A 244 -7.44 -36.87 -0.39
CA GLN A 244 -6.86 -36.28 -1.60
C GLN A 244 -6.90 -34.75 -1.50
N GLU A 245 -6.58 -34.23 -0.32
CA GLU A 245 -6.63 -32.79 -0.06
C GLU A 245 -5.62 -32.03 -0.92
N ARG A 246 -6.01 -30.82 -1.33
CA ARG A 246 -5.28 -29.96 -2.26
C ARG A 246 -4.75 -28.73 -1.53
N ASP A 247 -3.54 -28.84 -1.01
CA ASP A 247 -2.88 -27.71 -0.36
C ASP A 247 -2.39 -26.68 -1.39
N ALA A 248 -2.60 -25.38 -1.11
CA ALA A 248 -2.32 -24.31 -2.06
C ALA A 248 -0.87 -23.83 -2.05
N ARG A 249 -0.12 -24.14 -0.99
CA ARG A 249 1.25 -23.62 -0.79
C ARG A 249 2.33 -24.70 -0.74
N GLY A 250 2.01 -25.92 -1.15
CA GLY A 250 2.95 -27.04 -1.22
C GLY A 250 3.84 -27.06 -2.44
N LYS A 251 4.65 -28.13 -2.53
CA LYS A 251 5.53 -28.37 -3.69
C LYS A 251 4.72 -28.65 -4.96
N GLU A 252 3.66 -29.44 -4.83
CA GLU A 252 2.81 -29.88 -5.94
C GLU A 252 1.60 -28.96 -6.21
N ARG A 253 1.54 -27.76 -5.60
CA ARG A 253 0.43 -26.79 -5.75
C ARG A 253 0.05 -26.42 -7.19
N HIS A 254 0.99 -26.60 -8.12
CA HIS A 254 0.83 -26.30 -9.54
C HIS A 254 0.28 -27.50 -10.34
N ARG A 255 0.07 -28.65 -9.69
CA ARG A 255 -0.35 -29.92 -10.31
C ARG A 255 -1.42 -30.68 -9.52
N ASN A 256 -1.76 -30.21 -8.32
CA ASN A 256 -2.73 -30.88 -7.45
C ASN A 256 -4.17 -30.34 -7.63
N GLY A 257 -4.40 -29.41 -8.55
CA GLY A 257 -5.71 -28.78 -8.80
C GLY A 257 -6.07 -27.63 -7.84
N SER A 258 -5.21 -27.24 -6.90
CA SER A 258 -5.55 -26.17 -5.94
C SER A 258 -5.78 -24.82 -6.62
N GLY A 259 -5.14 -24.55 -7.77
CA GLY A 259 -5.37 -23.32 -8.52
C GLY A 259 -6.75 -23.24 -9.17
N GLU A 260 -7.35 -24.37 -9.55
CA GLU A 260 -8.73 -24.40 -10.02
C GLU A 260 -9.73 -24.09 -8.89
N ASP A 261 -9.47 -24.58 -7.68
CA ASP A 261 -10.26 -24.21 -6.50
C ASP A 261 -10.26 -22.68 -6.29
N PHE A 262 -9.08 -22.06 -6.43
CA PHE A 262 -8.92 -20.61 -6.33
C PHE A 262 -9.72 -19.85 -7.38
N LEU A 263 -9.54 -20.18 -8.66
CA LEU A 263 -10.21 -19.47 -9.74
C LEU A 263 -11.74 -19.66 -9.67
N PHE A 264 -12.19 -20.88 -9.38
CA PHE A 264 -13.62 -21.20 -9.31
C PHE A 264 -14.33 -20.53 -8.13
N MET A 265 -13.73 -20.57 -6.92
CA MET A 265 -14.33 -19.96 -5.73
C MET A 265 -14.51 -18.45 -5.91
N HIS A 266 -13.50 -17.76 -6.46
CA HIS A 266 -13.60 -16.33 -6.71
C HIS A 266 -14.58 -16.00 -7.85
N ARG A 267 -14.64 -16.81 -8.92
CA ARG A 267 -15.67 -16.66 -9.96
C ARG A 267 -17.08 -16.78 -9.40
N ASP A 268 -17.34 -17.80 -8.57
CA ASP A 268 -18.63 -17.98 -7.88
C ASP A 268 -18.98 -16.75 -7.02
N MET A 269 -18.03 -16.25 -6.23
CA MET A 269 -18.20 -15.04 -5.42
C MET A 269 -18.48 -13.80 -6.29
N VAL A 270 -17.72 -13.58 -7.36
CA VAL A 270 -17.87 -12.44 -8.27
C VAL A 270 -19.24 -12.46 -8.94
N LEU A 271 -19.70 -13.63 -9.42
CA LEU A 271 -21.03 -13.76 -10.03
C LEU A 271 -22.16 -13.48 -9.03
N LYS A 272 -22.07 -14.01 -7.81
CA LYS A 272 -23.04 -13.74 -6.74
C LYS A 272 -23.08 -12.26 -6.35
N ALA A 273 -21.92 -11.62 -6.21
CA ALA A 273 -21.83 -10.20 -5.90
C ALA A 273 -22.41 -9.33 -7.03
N ARG A 274 -22.08 -9.66 -8.29
CA ARG A 274 -22.58 -8.99 -9.50
C ARG A 274 -24.10 -9.07 -9.65
N ALA A 275 -24.72 -10.14 -9.17
CA ALA A 275 -26.17 -10.28 -9.14
C ALA A 275 -26.86 -9.27 -8.20
N MET A 276 -26.21 -8.86 -7.11
CA MET A 276 -26.73 -7.87 -6.15
C MET A 276 -26.40 -6.43 -6.56
N GLN A 277 -25.22 -6.21 -7.14
CA GLN A 277 -24.75 -4.91 -7.59
C GLN A 277 -23.81 -5.06 -8.79
N PRO A 278 -23.94 -4.23 -9.84
CA PRO A 278 -22.94 -4.19 -10.91
C PRO A 278 -21.56 -3.82 -10.36
N LEU A 279 -20.62 -4.77 -10.45
CA LEU A 279 -19.22 -4.62 -10.03
C LEU A 279 -18.34 -4.84 -11.26
N LEU A 280 -17.80 -3.74 -11.78
CA LEU A 280 -16.98 -3.75 -12.99
C LEU A 280 -15.58 -4.30 -12.67
N SER A 281 -15.11 -5.21 -13.51
CA SER A 281 -13.68 -5.56 -13.54
C SER A 281 -12.86 -4.34 -13.92
N TRP A 282 -11.61 -4.29 -13.48
CA TRP A 282 -10.66 -3.41 -14.13
C TRP A 282 -10.39 -3.89 -15.56
N PRO A 283 -10.41 -3.00 -16.57
CA PRO A 283 -9.95 -3.33 -17.91
C PRO A 283 -8.42 -3.42 -17.98
N SER A 284 -7.74 -2.66 -17.12
CA SER A 284 -6.30 -2.67 -16.93
C SER A 284 -5.95 -2.28 -15.50
N LEU A 285 -4.78 -2.68 -15.01
CA LEU A 285 -4.32 -2.33 -13.67
C LEU A 285 -4.13 -0.81 -13.53
N PRO A 286 -4.67 -0.15 -12.49
CA PRO A 286 -4.54 1.30 -12.33
C PRO A 286 -3.07 1.74 -12.25
N PRO A 287 -2.67 2.79 -12.99
CA PRO A 287 -1.30 3.25 -13.01
C PRO A 287 -0.87 3.86 -11.67
N PRO A 288 0.44 3.95 -11.40
CA PRO A 288 0.95 4.60 -10.21
C PRO A 288 0.66 6.11 -10.26
N ARG A 289 0.80 6.76 -9.09
CA ARG A 289 0.64 8.20 -8.92
C ARG A 289 1.38 9.00 -10.00
N PRO A 290 0.69 9.90 -10.73
CA PRO A 290 1.35 10.78 -11.69
C PRO A 290 2.21 11.81 -10.96
N TYR A 291 3.39 12.11 -11.51
CA TYR A 291 4.22 13.20 -11.01
C TYR A 291 3.52 14.55 -11.22
N ILE A 292 3.51 15.41 -10.20
CA ILE A 292 2.77 16.70 -10.21
C ILE A 292 3.19 17.61 -11.37
N GLY A 293 4.44 17.49 -11.83
CA GLY A 293 4.97 18.26 -12.97
C GLY A 293 4.37 17.88 -14.33
N HIS A 294 3.69 16.74 -14.44
CA HIS A 294 2.97 16.34 -15.66
C HIS A 294 1.50 16.76 -15.67
N GLY A 295 0.97 17.26 -14.55
CA GLY A 295 -0.40 17.75 -14.45
C GLY A 295 -0.88 17.80 -13.00
N VAL A 296 -1.14 19.00 -12.51
CA VAL A 296 -1.61 19.23 -11.13
C VAL A 296 -2.95 18.54 -10.86
N GLN A 297 -3.90 18.61 -11.81
CA GLN A 297 -5.21 18.00 -11.63
C GLN A 297 -5.13 16.47 -11.53
N ALA A 298 -4.34 15.81 -12.38
CA ALA A 298 -4.17 14.35 -12.32
C ALA A 298 -3.53 13.90 -11.00
N PHE A 299 -2.58 14.68 -10.47
CA PHE A 299 -2.01 14.43 -9.14
C PHE A 299 -3.06 14.58 -8.03
N ILE A 300 -3.89 15.62 -8.08
CA ILE A 300 -4.98 15.84 -7.13
C ILE A 300 -5.98 14.69 -7.17
N ASP A 301 -6.49 14.34 -8.35
CA ASP A 301 -7.48 13.28 -8.52
C ASP A 301 -6.96 11.96 -7.93
N TYR A 302 -5.66 11.67 -8.13
CA TYR A 302 -5.01 10.51 -7.54
C TYR A 302 -4.93 10.60 -6.01
N VAL A 303 -4.42 11.69 -5.45
CA VAL A 303 -4.25 11.83 -3.98
C VAL A 303 -5.59 11.87 -3.25
N GLU A 304 -6.65 12.39 -3.87
CA GLU A 304 -8.02 12.38 -3.35
C GLU A 304 -8.75 11.05 -3.54
N ASN A 305 -8.08 10.07 -4.16
CA ASN A 305 -8.62 8.77 -4.52
C ASN A 305 -9.96 8.94 -5.26
N HIS A 306 -10.00 9.79 -6.28
CA HIS A 306 -11.26 10.27 -6.86
C HIS A 306 -12.17 9.15 -7.39
N ASP A 307 -11.60 8.09 -7.95
CA ASP A 307 -12.31 6.92 -8.47
C ASP A 307 -12.34 5.71 -7.51
N GLY A 308 -11.65 5.80 -6.36
CA GLY A 308 -11.53 4.71 -5.40
C GLY A 308 -10.38 3.72 -5.70
N TYR A 309 -9.58 3.94 -6.73
CA TYR A 309 -8.53 3.02 -7.20
C TYR A 309 -7.10 3.53 -7.06
N SER A 310 -6.87 4.64 -6.37
CA SER A 310 -5.51 5.08 -6.03
C SER A 310 -4.85 4.13 -5.02
N THR A 311 -3.56 3.85 -5.21
CA THR A 311 -2.76 3.09 -4.24
C THR A 311 -2.68 3.85 -2.90
N PRO A 312 -3.18 3.30 -1.79
CA PRO A 312 -3.09 3.97 -0.50
C PRO A 312 -1.63 4.12 -0.03
N PRO A 313 -1.29 5.18 0.72
CA PRO A 313 0.06 5.39 1.22
C PRO A 313 0.58 4.19 2.01
N PHE A 314 1.89 3.95 1.89
CA PHE A 314 2.56 2.90 2.65
C PHE A 314 2.54 3.19 4.17
N TRP A 315 2.75 2.16 4.99
CA TRP A 315 2.93 2.28 6.44
C TRP A 315 4.09 1.42 6.90
N GLU A 316 4.51 1.62 8.14
CA GLU A 316 5.64 0.91 8.73
C GLU A 316 5.17 0.04 9.90
N ILE A 317 5.81 -1.12 10.02
CA ILE A 317 5.76 -1.97 11.20
C ILE A 317 7.07 -1.77 11.99
N PRO A 318 7.00 -1.32 13.25
CA PRO A 318 8.19 -1.19 14.09
C PRO A 318 8.94 -2.54 14.21
N GLY A 319 10.24 -2.50 13.94
CA GLY A 319 11.12 -3.67 14.04
C GLY A 319 11.05 -4.66 12.87
N ASP A 320 10.32 -4.36 11.79
CA ASP A 320 10.20 -5.24 10.63
C ASP A 320 10.65 -4.56 9.32
N ALA A 321 11.95 -4.29 9.21
CA ALA A 321 12.54 -3.65 8.04
C ALA A 321 12.27 -4.43 6.73
N GLY A 322 12.18 -5.76 6.81
CA GLY A 322 11.89 -6.62 5.67
C GLY A 322 10.48 -6.42 5.12
N PHE A 323 9.47 -6.37 6.01
CA PHE A 323 8.11 -6.03 5.62
C PHE A 323 8.02 -4.60 5.08
N ASN A 324 8.64 -3.63 5.75
CA ASN A 324 8.57 -2.22 5.35
C ASN A 324 9.17 -2.00 3.95
N ALA A 325 10.33 -2.61 3.66
CA ALA A 325 10.96 -2.54 2.34
C ALA A 325 10.10 -3.22 1.26
N TRP A 326 9.51 -4.38 1.56
CA TRP A 326 8.61 -5.07 0.64
C TRP A 326 7.34 -4.27 0.35
N LEU A 327 6.66 -3.77 1.39
CA LEU A 327 5.42 -3.01 1.25
C LEU A 327 5.64 -1.71 0.45
N LEU A 328 6.75 -1.02 0.72
CA LEU A 328 7.16 0.14 -0.06
C LEU A 328 7.39 -0.24 -1.54
N GLY A 329 8.12 -1.32 -1.80
CA GLY A 329 8.40 -1.79 -3.15
C GLY A 329 7.15 -2.18 -3.95
N ILE A 330 6.20 -2.89 -3.36
CA ILE A 330 4.96 -3.28 -4.08
C ILE A 330 4.03 -2.10 -4.36
N LYS A 331 4.08 -1.04 -3.55
CA LYS A 331 3.28 0.19 -3.72
C LYS A 331 3.96 1.23 -4.61
N SER A 332 5.23 1.04 -4.98
CA SER A 332 6.00 2.01 -5.74
C SER A 332 5.74 1.94 -7.25
N SER A 333 6.17 2.97 -7.97
CA SER A 333 6.15 2.98 -9.44
C SER A 333 7.01 1.86 -10.02
N GLU A 334 8.16 1.58 -9.42
CA GLU A 334 9.04 0.48 -9.81
C GLU A 334 8.38 -0.88 -9.59
N GLY A 335 7.62 -1.06 -8.50
CA GLY A 335 6.79 -2.25 -8.28
C GLY A 335 5.77 -2.45 -9.39
N TYR A 336 5.09 -1.37 -9.79
CA TYR A 336 4.11 -1.39 -10.88
C TYR A 336 4.74 -1.76 -12.23
N PHE A 337 5.70 -0.97 -12.70
CA PHE A 337 6.32 -1.16 -14.01
C PHE A 337 7.18 -2.43 -14.08
N GLY A 338 7.76 -2.86 -12.96
CA GLY A 338 8.62 -4.05 -12.89
C GLY A 338 7.87 -5.37 -12.75
N ASN A 339 6.68 -5.38 -12.14
CA ASN A 339 5.95 -6.62 -11.84
C ASN A 339 4.49 -6.60 -12.30
N PHE A 340 3.68 -5.63 -11.84
CA PHE A 340 2.25 -5.61 -12.17
C PHE A 340 1.99 -5.53 -13.66
N GLN A 341 2.69 -4.65 -14.38
CA GLN A 341 2.54 -4.51 -15.83
C GLN A 341 3.07 -5.76 -16.58
N LEU A 342 4.10 -6.42 -16.05
CA LEU A 342 4.59 -7.68 -16.61
C LEU A 342 3.55 -8.80 -16.47
N TRP A 343 2.96 -8.97 -15.28
CA TRP A 343 1.90 -9.95 -15.06
C TRP A 343 0.66 -9.63 -15.88
N GLU A 344 0.31 -8.35 -16.02
CA GLU A 344 -0.80 -7.92 -16.87
C GLU A 344 -0.59 -8.32 -18.32
N ALA A 345 0.62 -8.14 -18.86
CA ALA A 345 0.97 -8.59 -20.20
C ALA A 345 1.01 -10.12 -20.33
N GLN A 346 1.59 -10.82 -19.36
CA GLN A 346 1.71 -12.28 -19.37
C GLN A 346 0.35 -12.96 -19.33
N TYR A 347 -0.55 -12.54 -18.44
CA TYR A 347 -1.86 -13.15 -18.27
C TYR A 347 -2.88 -12.75 -19.34
N GLN A 348 -2.46 -11.99 -20.37
CA GLN A 348 -3.22 -11.72 -21.58
C GLN A 348 -2.50 -12.20 -22.85
N ASN A 349 -1.34 -12.86 -22.71
CA ASN A 349 -0.57 -13.37 -23.84
C ASN A 349 -1.01 -14.81 -24.20
N PRO A 350 -1.61 -15.04 -25.38
CA PRO A 350 -2.06 -16.38 -25.78
C PRO A 350 -0.93 -17.42 -25.86
N GLU A 351 0.28 -17.02 -26.27
CA GLU A 351 1.42 -17.94 -26.36
C GLU A 351 1.88 -18.40 -24.97
N TYR A 352 1.77 -17.54 -23.96
CA TYR A 352 2.07 -17.92 -22.58
C TYR A 352 0.94 -18.76 -21.99
N LEU A 353 -0.29 -18.28 -22.09
CA LEU A 353 -1.47 -18.91 -21.46
C LEU A 353 -1.74 -20.32 -22.00
N SER A 354 -1.56 -20.55 -23.30
CA SER A 354 -1.79 -21.87 -23.92
C SER A 354 -0.83 -22.96 -23.43
N THR A 355 0.23 -22.61 -22.69
CA THR A 355 1.17 -23.58 -22.13
C THR A 355 0.78 -24.10 -20.75
N LEU A 356 -0.26 -23.54 -20.12
CA LEU A 356 -0.59 -23.78 -18.72
C LEU A 356 -1.90 -24.57 -18.60
N CYS A 357 -1.93 -25.57 -17.73
CA CYS A 357 -3.21 -26.10 -17.23
C CYS A 357 -3.91 -25.04 -16.37
N LEU A 358 -5.24 -25.15 -16.21
CA LEU A 358 -6.03 -24.21 -15.43
C LEU A 358 -5.60 -24.20 -13.95
N GLY A 359 -5.25 -25.36 -13.39
CA GLY A 359 -4.68 -25.46 -12.05
C GLY A 359 -3.34 -24.75 -11.89
N GLU A 360 -2.49 -24.81 -12.92
CA GLU A 360 -1.21 -24.09 -12.92
C GLU A 360 -1.39 -22.57 -13.03
N LEU A 361 -2.28 -22.11 -13.92
CA LEU A 361 -2.62 -20.68 -14.04
C LEU A 361 -3.12 -20.13 -12.70
N GLY A 362 -4.09 -20.80 -12.09
CA GLY A 362 -4.66 -20.37 -10.80
C GLY A 362 -3.61 -20.31 -9.69
N SER A 363 -2.73 -21.31 -9.61
CA SER A 363 -1.64 -21.33 -8.62
C SER A 363 -0.62 -20.20 -8.84
N ARG A 364 -0.27 -19.90 -10.10
CA ARG A 364 0.66 -18.80 -10.43
C ARG A 364 0.06 -17.43 -10.13
N ILE A 365 -1.24 -17.24 -10.40
CA ILE A 365 -1.95 -16.01 -10.06
C ILE A 365 -2.04 -15.84 -8.54
N GLU A 366 -2.49 -16.87 -7.82
CA GLU A 366 -2.70 -16.83 -6.35
C GLU A 366 -1.39 -16.52 -5.60
N LEU A 367 -0.30 -17.21 -5.92
CA LEU A 367 0.99 -17.01 -5.24
C LEU A 367 1.85 -15.88 -5.84
N GLY A 368 1.39 -15.25 -6.91
CA GLY A 368 2.06 -14.15 -7.60
C GLY A 368 1.32 -12.84 -7.39
N ILE A 369 0.52 -12.47 -8.38
CA ILE A 369 -0.12 -11.16 -8.44
C ILE A 369 -1.23 -10.97 -7.39
N HIS A 370 -1.96 -12.03 -7.00
CA HIS A 370 -3.09 -11.92 -6.08
C HIS A 370 -2.71 -11.32 -4.72
N ASP A 371 -1.76 -11.93 -4.01
CA ASP A 371 -1.32 -11.44 -2.69
C ASP A 371 -0.78 -10.00 -2.79
N TRP A 372 -0.14 -9.67 -3.92
CA TRP A 372 0.39 -8.33 -4.19
C TRP A 372 -0.71 -7.31 -4.51
N LEU A 373 -1.76 -7.66 -5.22
CA LEU A 373 -2.93 -6.80 -5.46
C LEU A 373 -3.59 -6.41 -4.13
N HIS A 374 -3.80 -7.39 -3.26
CA HIS A 374 -4.33 -7.15 -1.92
C HIS A 374 -3.48 -6.15 -1.14
N MET A 375 -2.17 -6.34 -1.07
CA MET A 375 -1.30 -5.50 -0.24
C MET A 375 -0.92 -4.16 -0.89
N CYS A 376 -0.88 -4.08 -2.23
CA CYS A 376 -0.68 -2.83 -2.95
C CYS A 376 -1.86 -1.88 -2.73
N TRP A 377 -3.10 -2.36 -2.81
CA TRP A 377 -4.29 -1.53 -2.58
C TRP A 377 -4.80 -1.52 -1.14
N ALA A 378 -4.18 -2.26 -0.22
CA ALA A 378 -4.51 -2.17 1.19
C ALA A 378 -4.18 -0.77 1.76
N SER A 379 -5.12 -0.19 2.49
CA SER A 379 -4.85 0.86 3.46
C SER A 379 -4.43 0.26 4.80
N LEU A 380 -3.81 1.04 5.68
CA LEU A 380 -3.50 0.62 7.04
C LEU A 380 -4.77 0.12 7.76
N ALA A 381 -4.71 -1.07 8.33
CA ALA A 381 -5.80 -1.63 9.13
C ALA A 381 -6.09 -0.72 10.33
N ARG A 382 -7.35 -0.68 10.76
CA ARG A 382 -7.80 0.11 11.91
C ARG A 382 -8.68 -0.73 12.81
N ASP A 383 -8.62 -0.44 14.11
CA ASP A 383 -9.57 -1.00 15.06
C ASP A 383 -10.97 -0.44 14.76
N PRO A 384 -11.99 -1.29 14.52
CA PRO A 384 -13.31 -0.82 14.10
C PRO A 384 -14.11 -0.05 15.15
N ASN A 385 -13.71 -0.09 16.43
CA ASN A 385 -14.38 0.67 17.50
C ASN A 385 -13.75 2.04 17.70
N SER A 386 -12.43 2.12 17.64
CA SER A 386 -11.66 3.32 17.99
C SER A 386 -11.09 4.07 16.78
N GLY A 387 -11.03 3.44 15.61
CA GLY A 387 -10.35 3.97 14.43
C GLY A 387 -8.82 3.99 14.55
N LEU A 388 -8.28 3.47 15.66
CA LEU A 388 -6.85 3.43 15.95
C LEU A 388 -6.11 2.63 14.87
N PRO A 389 -4.97 3.14 14.35
CA PRO A 389 -4.11 2.38 13.46
C PRO A 389 -3.68 1.03 14.06
N MET A 390 -3.71 -0.02 13.26
CA MET A 390 -3.29 -1.38 13.65
C MET A 390 -2.33 -1.97 12.63
N PRO A 391 -1.01 -1.63 12.69
CA PRO A 391 -0.02 -2.10 11.72
C PRO A 391 0.04 -3.63 11.56
N TYR A 392 -0.27 -4.36 12.62
CA TYR A 392 -0.27 -5.83 12.67
C TYR A 392 -1.60 -6.49 12.27
N ALA A 393 -2.63 -5.69 12.01
CA ALA A 393 -4.01 -6.12 11.77
C ALA A 393 -4.59 -7.00 12.91
N ARG A 394 -5.74 -7.61 12.63
CA ARG A 394 -6.48 -8.48 13.56
C ARG A 394 -5.73 -9.80 13.81
N ASN A 395 -5.82 -10.34 15.02
CA ASN A 395 -5.41 -11.73 15.27
C ASN A 395 -6.40 -12.69 14.54
N PRO A 396 -5.93 -13.66 13.72
CA PRO A 396 -6.80 -14.55 12.95
C PRO A 396 -7.92 -15.25 13.76
N VAL A 397 -7.70 -15.51 15.06
CA VAL A 397 -8.70 -16.16 15.93
C VAL A 397 -9.41 -15.20 16.91
N ASP A 398 -9.22 -13.89 16.76
CA ASP A 398 -10.04 -12.88 17.46
C ASP A 398 -11.36 -12.69 16.70
N PHE A 399 -12.43 -13.23 17.28
CA PHE A 399 -13.80 -13.15 16.77
C PHE A 399 -14.67 -12.17 17.59
N SER A 400 -14.06 -11.17 18.23
CA SER A 400 -14.80 -10.09 18.88
C SER A 400 -15.75 -9.41 17.89
N GLU A 401 -16.97 -9.07 18.33
CA GLU A 401 -18.02 -8.48 17.49
C GLU A 401 -17.57 -7.26 16.69
N ARG A 402 -16.65 -6.45 17.25
CA ARG A 402 -16.11 -5.27 16.58
C ARG A 402 -15.50 -5.57 15.20
N TRP A 403 -14.92 -6.74 15.02
CA TRP A 403 -14.29 -7.13 13.76
C TRP A 403 -15.29 -7.42 12.65
N PHE A 404 -16.55 -7.73 12.98
CA PHE A 404 -17.59 -7.98 11.99
C PHE A 404 -18.22 -6.70 11.44
N ARG A 405 -17.94 -5.54 12.05
CA ARG A 405 -18.44 -4.23 11.61
C ARG A 405 -17.99 -3.91 10.18
N GLU A 406 -18.78 -3.09 9.49
CA GLU A 406 -18.51 -2.64 8.12
C GLU A 406 -17.20 -1.88 7.95
N ASP A 407 -16.73 -1.21 9.01
CA ASP A 407 -15.46 -0.45 9.00
C ASP A 407 -14.23 -1.37 8.90
N ASN A 408 -14.38 -2.68 9.11
CA ASN A 408 -13.34 -3.67 8.86
C ASN A 408 -13.45 -4.19 7.42
N ASP A 409 -12.76 -3.51 6.52
CA ASP A 409 -12.60 -3.80 5.08
C ASP A 409 -11.12 -3.90 4.68
N PHE A 410 -10.27 -4.34 5.61
CA PHE A 410 -8.84 -4.43 5.39
C PHE A 410 -8.48 -5.51 4.35
N LEU A 411 -7.93 -5.09 3.21
CA LEU A 411 -7.53 -5.99 2.11
C LEU A 411 -6.47 -7.02 2.52
N GLY A 412 -5.66 -6.76 3.55
CA GLY A 412 -4.60 -7.65 4.00
C GLY A 412 -5.06 -8.86 4.84
N ASP A 413 -6.36 -9.04 5.10
CA ASP A 413 -6.94 -10.18 5.83
C ASP A 413 -8.13 -10.77 5.05
N ALA A 414 -8.13 -12.07 4.77
CA ALA A 414 -9.25 -12.75 4.10
C ALA A 414 -10.58 -12.61 4.85
N PHE A 415 -10.55 -12.37 6.17
CA PHE A 415 -11.76 -12.10 6.96
C PHE A 415 -12.48 -10.79 6.58
N SER A 416 -11.79 -9.85 5.95
CA SER A 416 -12.36 -8.53 5.60
C SER A 416 -12.05 -8.03 4.20
N SER A 417 -11.14 -8.65 3.47
CA SER A 417 -10.73 -8.19 2.14
C SER A 417 -11.87 -8.09 1.13
N HIS A 418 -12.81 -9.05 1.13
CA HIS A 418 -14.00 -9.05 0.26
C HIS A 418 -14.99 -7.91 0.56
N VAL A 419 -14.84 -7.24 1.69
CA VAL A 419 -15.64 -6.04 2.02
C VAL A 419 -15.06 -4.80 1.32
N ASN A 420 -13.78 -4.79 0.95
CA ASN A 420 -13.20 -3.65 0.26
C ASN A 420 -13.70 -3.57 -1.20
N PRO A 421 -14.18 -2.42 -1.71
CA PRO A 421 -14.65 -2.32 -3.10
C PRO A 421 -13.60 -2.65 -4.15
N VAL A 422 -12.32 -2.40 -3.85
CA VAL A 422 -11.20 -2.69 -4.77
C VAL A 422 -11.04 -4.19 -4.98
N PHE A 423 -11.39 -5.03 -3.99
CA PHE A 423 -11.40 -6.48 -4.11
C PHE A 423 -12.13 -6.94 -5.37
N TRP A 424 -13.35 -6.45 -5.58
CA TRP A 424 -14.19 -6.86 -6.71
C TRP A 424 -13.64 -6.41 -8.06
N ALA A 425 -12.93 -5.29 -8.10
CA ALA A 425 -12.37 -4.76 -9.32
C ALA A 425 -11.21 -5.64 -9.82
N PHE A 426 -10.27 -5.98 -8.94
CA PHE A 426 -9.13 -6.84 -9.33
C PHE A 426 -9.48 -8.33 -9.34
N HIS A 427 -10.42 -8.82 -8.53
CA HIS A 427 -10.91 -10.19 -8.66
C HIS A 427 -11.73 -10.38 -9.94
N GLY A 428 -12.48 -9.36 -10.38
CA GLY A 428 -13.07 -9.33 -11.72
C GLY A 428 -11.99 -9.36 -12.82
N TRP A 429 -10.92 -8.58 -12.68
CA TRP A 429 -9.79 -8.62 -13.61
C TRP A 429 -9.13 -10.01 -13.65
N ILE A 430 -8.96 -10.69 -12.51
CA ILE A 430 -8.43 -12.06 -12.45
C ILE A 430 -9.40 -13.03 -13.14
N ASP A 431 -10.69 -12.93 -12.85
CA ASP A 431 -11.74 -13.78 -13.43
C ASP A 431 -11.79 -13.67 -14.96
N ASP A 432 -11.60 -12.48 -15.51
CA ASP A 432 -11.55 -12.26 -16.96
C ASP A 432 -10.34 -12.96 -17.62
N ARG A 433 -9.22 -13.16 -16.90
CA ARG A 433 -8.04 -13.89 -17.44
C ARG A 433 -8.33 -15.36 -17.69
N ILE A 434 -9.36 -15.92 -17.07
CA ILE A 434 -9.80 -17.30 -17.30
C ILE A 434 -10.37 -17.43 -18.72
N ASP A 435 -11.08 -16.41 -19.22
CA ASP A 435 -11.56 -16.40 -20.59
C ASP A 435 -10.42 -16.14 -21.59
N ASP A 436 -9.44 -15.29 -21.25
CA ASP A 436 -8.21 -15.15 -22.05
C ASP A 436 -7.47 -16.50 -22.18
N TRP A 437 -7.37 -17.26 -21.08
CA TRP A 437 -6.79 -18.60 -21.08
C TRP A 437 -7.57 -19.57 -21.97
N PHE A 438 -8.90 -19.57 -21.88
CA PHE A 438 -9.74 -20.41 -22.74
C PHE A 438 -9.52 -20.08 -24.21
N LEU A 439 -9.52 -18.78 -24.57
CA LEU A 439 -9.29 -18.35 -25.96
C LEU A 439 -7.90 -18.75 -26.45
N ALA A 440 -6.87 -18.67 -25.60
CA ALA A 440 -5.53 -19.14 -25.91
C ALA A 440 -5.49 -20.65 -26.21
N HIS A 441 -6.20 -21.46 -25.42
CA HIS A 441 -6.32 -22.90 -25.68
C HIS A 441 -7.16 -23.21 -26.91
N GLU A 442 -8.26 -22.50 -27.17
CA GLU A 442 -9.02 -22.70 -28.41
C GLU A 442 -8.19 -22.36 -29.65
N GLN A 443 -7.28 -21.38 -29.56
CA GLN A 443 -6.37 -21.03 -30.64
C GLN A 443 -5.27 -22.07 -30.87
N ALA A 444 -4.63 -22.56 -29.80
CA ALA A 444 -3.47 -23.46 -29.90
C ALA A 444 -3.84 -24.97 -29.87
N HIS A 445 -4.95 -25.31 -29.24
CA HIS A 445 -5.42 -26.65 -28.89
C HIS A 445 -6.95 -26.78 -29.12
N PRO A 446 -7.44 -26.54 -30.35
CA PRO A 446 -8.86 -26.36 -30.63
C PRO A 446 -9.71 -27.56 -30.18
N GLY A 447 -10.72 -27.30 -29.34
CA GLY A 447 -11.64 -28.32 -28.84
C GLY A 447 -11.10 -29.19 -27.71
N GLU A 448 -9.87 -28.97 -27.24
CA GLU A 448 -9.32 -29.69 -26.08
C GLU A 448 -9.85 -29.14 -24.74
N VAL A 449 -10.43 -27.93 -24.72
CA VAL A 449 -11.07 -27.33 -23.55
C VAL A 449 -12.57 -27.14 -23.82
N VAL A 450 -13.42 -27.80 -23.05
CA VAL A 450 -14.87 -27.80 -23.28
C VAL A 450 -15.56 -26.98 -22.20
N ARG A 451 -16.30 -25.94 -22.59
CA ARG A 451 -17.14 -25.16 -21.67
C ARG A 451 -18.27 -26.02 -21.10
N THR A 452 -18.58 -25.84 -19.82
CA THR A 452 -19.66 -26.54 -19.11
C THR A 452 -20.23 -25.65 -17.98
N LEU A 453 -21.21 -26.17 -17.24
CA LEU A 453 -21.73 -25.55 -16.03
C LEU A 453 -21.42 -26.45 -14.83
N VAL A 454 -20.70 -25.93 -13.84
CA VAL A 454 -20.41 -26.64 -12.58
C VAL A 454 -21.07 -25.89 -11.45
N ASP A 455 -22.00 -26.53 -10.73
CA ASP A 455 -22.74 -25.91 -9.61
C ASP A 455 -23.40 -24.56 -9.95
N GLY A 456 -23.82 -24.36 -11.21
CA GLY A 456 -24.43 -23.11 -11.68
C GLY A 456 -23.44 -22.04 -12.16
N VAL A 457 -22.14 -22.30 -12.11
CA VAL A 457 -21.06 -21.40 -12.53
C VAL A 457 -20.55 -21.80 -13.92
N PRO A 458 -20.46 -20.85 -14.89
CA PRO A 458 -19.81 -21.10 -16.18
C PRO A 458 -18.35 -21.48 -16.01
N TRP A 459 -18.02 -22.71 -16.41
CA TRP A 459 -16.72 -23.34 -16.17
C TRP A 459 -16.29 -24.24 -17.33
N PHE A 460 -15.38 -25.17 -17.08
CA PHE A 460 -14.84 -26.11 -18.06
C PHE A 460 -14.93 -27.56 -17.56
N ALA A 461 -15.12 -28.49 -18.49
CA ALA A 461 -15.13 -29.91 -18.21
C ALA A 461 -13.69 -30.41 -17.96
N PRO A 462 -13.52 -31.46 -17.12
CA PRO A 462 -12.20 -32.04 -16.89
C PRO A 462 -11.63 -32.63 -18.18
N GLY A 463 -10.33 -32.48 -18.38
CA GLY A 463 -9.64 -32.87 -19.60
C GLY A 463 -8.13 -32.71 -19.47
N ARG A 464 -7.44 -32.53 -20.59
CA ARG A 464 -5.97 -32.38 -20.59
C ARG A 464 -5.50 -31.13 -19.83
N TRP A 465 -6.27 -30.05 -19.92
CA TRP A 465 -5.91 -28.73 -19.43
C TRP A 465 -6.71 -28.29 -18.19
N VAL A 466 -7.64 -29.13 -17.73
CA VAL A 466 -8.51 -28.89 -16.57
C VAL A 466 -8.50 -30.16 -15.74
N GLU A 467 -7.87 -30.13 -14.58
CA GLU A 467 -7.62 -31.30 -13.75
C GLU A 467 -8.86 -31.74 -12.96
N LEU A 468 -9.72 -30.80 -12.56
CA LEU A 468 -10.85 -31.08 -11.68
C LEU A 468 -12.20 -31.09 -12.40
N ALA A 469 -13.02 -32.09 -12.08
CA ALA A 469 -14.42 -32.10 -12.48
C ALA A 469 -15.28 -31.16 -11.62
N ARG A 470 -14.86 -30.93 -10.37
CA ARG A 470 -15.61 -30.16 -9.38
C ARG A 470 -14.65 -29.46 -8.39
N PRO A 471 -14.41 -28.15 -8.55
CA PRO A 471 -13.59 -27.36 -7.64
C PRO A 471 -14.25 -27.18 -6.26
N TRP A 472 -13.44 -26.88 -5.23
CA TRP A 472 -13.84 -26.86 -3.82
C TRP A 472 -14.32 -25.49 -3.33
N LEU A 473 -15.56 -25.46 -2.83
CA LEU A 473 -16.22 -24.32 -2.18
C LEU A 473 -16.45 -24.55 -0.68
N GLY A 474 -15.70 -25.45 -0.03
CA GLY A 474 -15.91 -25.78 1.38
C GLY A 474 -16.94 -26.91 1.63
N PRO A 475 -17.48 -27.01 2.87
CA PRO A 475 -18.26 -28.17 3.32
C PRO A 475 -19.60 -28.36 2.60
N GLN A 476 -20.15 -27.33 1.94
CA GLN A 476 -21.38 -27.46 1.15
C GLN A 476 -21.29 -28.56 0.07
N GLN A 477 -20.07 -28.97 -0.31
CA GLN A 477 -19.82 -30.00 -1.32
C GLN A 477 -19.27 -31.32 -0.77
N ALA A 478 -18.82 -31.37 0.49
CA ALA A 478 -18.30 -32.58 1.13
C ALA A 478 -19.46 -33.37 1.76
N GLY A 479 -20.14 -34.16 0.95
CA GLY A 479 -21.27 -34.97 1.39
C GLY A 479 -20.96 -35.92 2.56
N CYS A 480 -21.96 -36.07 3.44
CA CYS A 480 -22.18 -37.10 4.47
C CYS A 480 -21.30 -37.10 5.73
N GLY A 481 -21.83 -36.47 6.78
CA GLY A 481 -21.54 -36.80 8.18
C GLY A 481 -21.88 -35.66 9.14
N ALA A 482 -22.99 -35.77 9.88
CA ALA A 482 -23.40 -34.95 11.04
C ALA A 482 -24.19 -33.63 10.86
N TRP A 483 -24.41 -33.10 9.65
CA TRP A 483 -25.11 -31.79 9.49
C TRP A 483 -26.64 -31.86 9.31
N LEU A 484 -27.23 -33.05 9.23
CA LEU A 484 -28.69 -33.23 9.07
C LEU A 484 -29.48 -33.35 10.39
N GLN A 485 -28.83 -33.23 11.56
CA GLN A 485 -29.53 -33.10 12.83
C GLN A 485 -29.23 -31.73 13.45
N GLY A 486 -29.87 -30.71 12.88
CA GLY A 486 -29.99 -29.43 13.56
C GLY A 486 -30.76 -29.61 14.87
N ASN A 487 -30.16 -29.15 15.97
CA ASN A 487 -30.96 -28.68 17.10
C ASN A 487 -31.56 -27.33 16.71
N GLY A 488 -32.66 -27.39 15.95
CA GLY A 488 -33.62 -26.31 15.79
C GLY A 488 -33.22 -25.17 14.85
N GLY A 489 -33.89 -25.10 13.70
CA GLY A 489 -34.16 -23.85 12.99
C GLY A 489 -33.43 -23.60 11.68
N GLY A 490 -33.92 -24.21 10.59
CA GLY A 490 -34.00 -23.59 9.26
C GLY A 490 -32.71 -23.29 8.47
N GLY A 491 -32.38 -24.18 7.52
CA GLY A 491 -31.84 -23.81 6.20
C GLY A 491 -30.37 -23.42 6.10
N GLY A 492 -29.50 -24.39 5.73
CA GLY A 492 -28.33 -24.18 4.86
C GLY A 492 -27.20 -23.23 5.29
N GLU A 493 -27.30 -22.55 6.43
CA GLU A 493 -26.23 -21.68 6.95
C GLU A 493 -25.07 -22.54 7.45
N LEU A 494 -23.86 -22.24 6.96
CA LEU A 494 -22.62 -22.79 7.51
C LEU A 494 -22.54 -22.41 8.99
N ASP A 495 -22.41 -23.41 9.86
CA ASP A 495 -22.36 -23.16 11.30
C ASP A 495 -21.14 -22.28 11.67
N ILE A 496 -21.46 -21.09 12.18
CA ILE A 496 -20.50 -20.06 12.60
C ILE A 496 -19.52 -20.61 13.64
N GLU A 497 -20.00 -21.39 14.60
CA GLU A 497 -19.15 -21.89 15.69
C GLU A 497 -18.21 -22.99 15.19
N THR A 498 -18.66 -23.83 14.26
CA THR A 498 -17.78 -24.77 13.55
C THR A 498 -16.68 -24.06 12.77
N MET A 499 -16.99 -22.99 12.04
CA MET A 499 -15.96 -22.24 11.32
C MET A 499 -14.94 -21.61 12.27
N LYS A 500 -15.39 -21.03 13.38
CA LYS A 500 -14.50 -20.51 14.44
C LYS A 500 -13.63 -21.62 15.05
N LEU A 501 -14.20 -22.80 15.29
CA LEU A 501 -13.46 -23.95 15.83
C LEU A 501 -12.39 -24.43 14.85
N ALA A 502 -12.72 -24.58 13.56
CA ALA A 502 -11.78 -24.97 12.51
C ALA A 502 -10.61 -23.97 12.41
N LEU A 503 -10.90 -22.67 12.44
CA LEU A 503 -9.86 -21.62 12.48
C LEU A 503 -8.97 -21.74 13.72
N ARG A 504 -9.55 -22.00 14.91
CA ARG A 504 -8.77 -22.21 16.15
C ARG A 504 -7.85 -23.43 16.04
N ILE A 505 -8.31 -24.52 15.42
CA ILE A 505 -7.49 -25.72 15.17
C ILE A 505 -6.32 -25.38 14.22
N ILE A 506 -6.60 -24.69 13.11
CA ILE A 506 -5.58 -24.32 12.10
C ILE A 506 -4.51 -23.38 12.65
N HIS A 507 -4.87 -22.54 13.62
CA HIS A 507 -3.98 -21.54 14.22
C HIS A 507 -3.46 -21.90 15.62
N SER A 508 -3.69 -23.13 16.13
CA SER A 508 -3.32 -23.50 17.50
C SER A 508 -1.84 -23.29 17.81
N ASP A 509 -0.96 -23.59 16.86
CA ASP A 509 0.49 -23.51 17.08
C ASP A 509 0.98 -22.06 17.10
N GLU A 510 0.30 -21.16 16.38
CA GLU A 510 0.61 -19.72 16.44
C GLU A 510 0.26 -19.13 17.81
N LEU A 511 -0.78 -19.63 18.46
CA LEU A 511 -1.14 -19.21 19.82
C LEU A 511 -0.09 -19.68 20.84
N GLU A 512 0.44 -20.89 20.67
CA GLU A 512 1.54 -21.38 21.52
C GLU A 512 2.85 -20.63 21.26
N VAL A 513 3.18 -20.36 20.00
CA VAL A 513 4.38 -19.60 19.62
C VAL A 513 4.27 -18.14 20.07
N GLU A 514 3.11 -17.49 19.96
CA GLU A 514 2.88 -16.14 20.49
C GLU A 514 3.05 -16.10 22.01
N ARG A 515 2.56 -17.12 22.71
CA ARG A 515 2.73 -17.26 24.16
C ARG A 515 4.21 -17.42 24.55
N LEU A 516 5.01 -18.07 23.71
CA LEU A 516 6.40 -18.44 24.00
C LEU A 516 7.45 -17.47 23.41
N SER A 517 7.11 -16.66 22.41
CA SER A 517 8.05 -15.84 21.64
C SER A 517 7.64 -14.37 21.57
N LYS A 518 8.50 -13.48 22.11
CA LYS A 518 8.46 -12.03 21.84
C LYS A 518 9.18 -11.62 20.53
N ARG A 519 9.67 -12.59 19.73
CA ARG A 519 10.68 -12.34 18.68
C ARG A 519 10.21 -12.52 17.24
N ILE A 520 9.00 -13.03 17.00
CA ILE A 520 8.47 -13.19 15.63
C ILE A 520 7.57 -11.99 15.32
N PRO A 521 7.91 -11.14 14.34
CA PRO A 521 7.07 -10.00 13.97
C PRO A 521 5.76 -10.49 13.36
N ARG A 522 4.65 -9.92 13.83
CA ARG A 522 3.33 -10.15 13.25
C ARG A 522 3.21 -9.44 11.91
N ARG A 523 2.48 -10.03 10.97
CA ARG A 523 2.20 -9.44 9.64
C ARG A 523 0.75 -9.73 9.23
N PRO A 524 0.13 -8.84 8.44
CA PRO A 524 -1.12 -9.13 7.72
C PRO A 524 -1.06 -10.44 6.94
N TRP A 525 -2.20 -11.12 6.76
CA TRP A 525 -2.29 -12.45 6.11
C TRP A 525 -1.54 -12.49 4.76
N TYR A 526 -1.90 -11.60 3.82
CA TYR A 526 -1.27 -11.53 2.50
C TYR A 526 0.16 -10.95 2.52
N GLY A 527 0.65 -10.48 3.68
CA GLY A 527 2.04 -10.06 3.90
C GLY A 527 2.90 -11.11 4.64
N ARG A 528 2.36 -12.29 4.97
CA ARG A 528 3.10 -13.32 5.74
C ARG A 528 4.17 -14.02 4.91
N HIS A 529 3.95 -14.17 3.61
CA HIS A 529 4.81 -14.93 2.70
C HIS A 529 5.59 -14.02 1.76
N LEU A 530 6.38 -13.11 2.34
CA LEU A 530 7.24 -12.20 1.58
C LEU A 530 8.23 -12.99 0.70
N PRO A 531 8.20 -12.87 -0.64
CA PRO A 531 9.35 -13.24 -1.43
C PRO A 531 10.52 -12.31 -1.06
N PRO A 532 11.79 -12.76 -1.14
CA PRO A 532 12.93 -11.90 -0.87
C PRO A 532 12.89 -10.67 -1.80
N GLY A 533 12.81 -9.48 -1.22
CA GLY A 533 12.90 -8.23 -1.97
C GLY A 533 14.30 -7.99 -2.54
N PRO A 534 14.47 -7.06 -3.48
CA PRO A 534 15.78 -6.71 -4.02
C PRO A 534 16.70 -6.24 -2.88
N GLY A 535 17.73 -7.04 -2.57
CA GLY A 535 18.75 -6.73 -1.57
C GLY A 535 18.72 -7.54 -0.26
N GLY A 536 17.71 -8.37 -0.01
CA GLY A 536 17.62 -9.20 1.20
C GLY A 536 18.18 -10.61 1.02
N LYS A 537 19.40 -10.89 1.51
CA LYS A 537 19.74 -12.25 1.96
C LYS A 537 19.06 -12.47 3.32
N VAL A 538 18.44 -13.64 3.48
CA VAL A 538 17.76 -14.12 4.71
C VAL A 538 18.63 -13.94 5.94
#